data_AF-A0A8H4CHL0-F1
#
_entry.id   AF-A0A8H4CHL0-F1
#
_cell.length_a   1.000
_cell.length_b   1.000
_cell.length_c   1.000
_cell.angle_alpha   90.00
_cell.angle_beta   90.00
_cell.angle_gamma   90.00
#
_symmetry.space_group_name_H-M   'P 1'
#
loop_
_entity.id
_entity.type
_entity.pdbx_description
1 polymer ?
#
loop_
_entity_poly.entity_id
_entity_poly.type
_entity_poly.pdbx_seq_one_letter_code
_entity_poly.pdbx_strand_id
1 'polypeptide(L)' 'MAEVGIHEVDLKASQHNIVKPLARIYLVVSASSFGSLPDETSLANAANVAGVKRVFWSSLSL' A
#
# COMPACT_ATOMS: atom_id res chain seq x y z
N MET A 1 -17.00 -13.27 -7.30
CA MET A 1 -17.20 -12.98 -5.86
C MET A 1 -15.96 -12.25 -5.38
N ALA A 2 -16.10 -11.12 -4.68
CA ALA A 2 -14.94 -10.43 -4.10
C ALA A 2 -14.57 -11.12 -2.79
N GLU A 3 -13.31 -11.55 -2.67
CA GLU A 3 -12.76 -12.12 -1.44
C GLU A 3 -12.25 -10.98 -0.55
N VAL A 4 -12.59 -11.04 0.74
CA VAL A 4 -12.07 -10.11 1.74
C VAL A 4 -11.11 -10.88 2.63
N GLY A 5 -9.85 -10.47 2.62
CA GLY A 5 -8.78 -11.02 3.46
C GLY A 5 -8.10 -9.92 4.26
N ILE A 6 -7.64 -10.26 5.47
CA ILE A 6 -6.81 -9.38 6.29
C ILE A 6 -5.37 -9.88 6.19
N HIS A 7 -4.46 -9.00 5.79
CA HIS A 7 -3.03 -9.29 5.67
C HIS A 7 -2.25 -8.31 6.55
N GLU A 8 -1.55 -8.85 7.54
CA GLU A 8 -0.64 -8.04 8.36
C GLU A 8 0.69 -7.86 7.61
N VAL A 9 1.09 -6.61 7.44
CA VAL A 9 2.29 -6.23 6.69
C VAL A 9 3.01 -5.11 7.44
N ASP A 10 4.29 -5.33 7.74
CA ASP A 10 5.16 -4.29 8.26
C ASP A 10 5.73 -3.45 7.10
N LEU A 11 5.35 -2.17 7.03
CA LEU A 11 5.80 -1.23 5.99
C LEU A 11 7.26 -0.79 6.16
N LYS A 12 7.90 -1.15 7.29
CA LYS A 12 9.33 -0.94 7.55
C LYS A 12 10.18 -2.16 7.19
N ALA A 13 9.55 -3.28 6.85
CA ALA A 13 10.24 -4.47 6.39
C ALA A 13 10.83 -4.28 4.97
N SER A 14 11.54 -5.30 4.48
CA SER A 14 12.07 -5.28 3.12
C SER A 14 10.95 -5.11 2.07
N GLN A 15 11.23 -4.37 1.01
CA GLN A 15 10.25 -4.10 -0.06
C GLN A 15 9.62 -5.38 -0.65
N HIS A 16 10.38 -6.47 -0.71
CA HIS A 16 9.87 -7.78 -1.16
C HIS A 16 8.67 -8.28 -0.32
N ASN A 17 8.69 -8.04 0.99
CA ASN A 17 7.63 -8.46 1.91
C ASN A 17 6.35 -7.64 1.75
N ILE A 18 6.47 -6.39 1.29
CA ILE A 18 5.34 -5.48 1.05
C ILE A 18 4.74 -5.73 -0.34
N VAL A 19 5.56 -6.07 -1.34
CA VAL A 19 5.12 -6.31 -2.72
C VAL A 19 4.26 -7.57 -2.85
N LYS A 20 4.62 -8.65 -2.16
CA LYS A 20 3.94 -9.95 -2.25
C LYS A 20 2.42 -9.86 -1.98
N PRO A 21 1.93 -9.24 -0.90
CA PRO A 21 0.49 -9.09 -0.66
C PRO A 21 -0.21 -8.15 -1.65
N LEU A 22 0.53 -7.25 -2.30
CA LEU A 22 -0.01 -6.36 -3.34
C LEU A 22 -0.07 -7.04 -4.71
N ALA A 23 0.50 -8.24 -4.86
CA ALA A 23 0.42 -8.99 -6.10
C ALA A 23 -1.05 -9.28 -6.46
N ARG A 24 -1.45 -8.90 -7.68
CA ARG A 24 -2.83 -9.01 -8.20
C ARG A 24 -3.83 -8.00 -7.61
N ILE A 25 -3.39 -7.03 -6.81
CA ILE A 25 -4.22 -5.89 -6.41
C ILE A 25 -4.28 -4.87 -7.54
N TYR A 26 -5.49 -4.49 -7.95
CA TYR A 26 -5.69 -3.48 -9.00
C TYR A 26 -5.66 -2.05 -8.45
N LEU A 27 -6.19 -1.86 -7.24
CA LEU A 27 -6.44 -0.58 -6.61
C LEU A 27 -5.94 -0.61 -5.16
N VAL A 28 -5.14 0.37 -4.77
CA VAL A 28 -4.75 0.62 -3.37
C VAL A 28 -5.40 1.93 -2.92
N VAL A 29 -6.01 1.91 -1.74
CA VAL A 29 -6.52 3.10 -1.05
C VAL A 29 -5.83 3.16 0.30
N SER A 30 -4.99 4.17 0.50
CA SER A 30 -4.36 4.42 1.78
C SER A 30 -5.29 5.25 2.64
N ALA A 31 -5.47 4.83 3.90
CA ALA A 31 -6.23 5.55 4.93
C ALA A 31 -5.32 5.97 6.11
N SER A 32 -4.03 6.15 5.83
CA SER A 32 -3.01 6.57 6.78
C SER A 32 -3.25 7.97 7.34
N SER A 33 -2.84 8.16 8.60
CA SER A 33 -2.88 9.43 9.32
C SER A 33 -1.62 10.29 9.10
N PHE A 34 -1.75 11.60 9.29
CA PHE A 34 -0.64 12.56 9.16
C PHE A 34 0.55 12.15 10.05
N GLY A 35 1.75 11.99 9.46
CA GLY A 35 2.97 11.53 10.15
C GLY A 35 3.55 10.21 9.64
N SER A 36 2.81 9.45 8.84
CA SER A 36 3.28 8.19 8.23
C SER A 36 3.83 8.38 6.80
N LEU A 37 4.34 9.57 6.45
CA LEU A 37 4.89 9.84 5.11
C LEU A 37 5.98 8.84 4.67
N PRO A 38 6.90 8.40 5.55
CA PRO A 38 7.85 7.35 5.18
C PRO A 38 7.18 6.03 4.84
N ASP A 39 6.14 5.66 5.59
CA ASP A 39 5.41 4.41 5.38
C ASP A 39 4.56 4.46 4.11
N GLU A 40 3.96 5.62 3.79
CA GLU A 40 3.27 5.86 2.53
C GLU A 40 4.24 5.78 1.34
N THR A 41 5.46 6.28 1.50
CA THR A 41 6.50 6.17 0.46
C THR A 41 6.89 4.71 0.24
N SER A 42 7.06 3.93 1.31
CA SER A 42 7.32 2.49 1.22
C SER A 42 6.18 1.75 0.53
N LEU A 43 4.92 2.07 0.85
CA LEU A 43 3.74 1.49 0.22
C LEU A 43 3.61 1.90 -1.25
N ALA A 44 3.92 3.15 -1.59
CA ALA A 44 3.89 3.66 -2.96
C ALA A 44 4.87 2.92 -3.86
N ASN A 45 6.11 2.74 -3.36
CA ASN A 45 7.14 1.99 -4.06
C ASN A 45 6.72 0.53 -4.26
N ALA A 46 6.22 -0.12 -3.21
CA ALA A 46 5.77 -1.51 -3.30
C ALA A 46 4.59 -1.67 -4.28
N ALA A 47 3.62 -0.75 -4.25
CA ALA A 47 2.48 -0.77 -5.17
C ALA A 47 2.92 -0.59 -6.63
N ASN A 48 3.89 0.29 -6.89
CA ASN A 48 4.47 0.47 -8.21
C ASN A 48 5.17 -0.81 -8.71
N VAL A 49 6.00 -1.43 -7.86
CA VAL A 49 6.70 -2.68 -8.19
C VAL A 49 5.72 -3.84 -8.41
N ALA A 50 4.65 -3.92 -7.61
CA ALA A 50 3.60 -4.92 -7.76
C ALA A 50 2.72 -4.72 -9.01
N GLY A 51 2.85 -3.58 -9.70
CA GLY A 51 2.09 -3.26 -10.90
C GLY A 51 0.64 -2.83 -10.64
N VAL A 52 0.36 -2.29 -9.45
CA VAL A 52 -0.95 -1.74 -9.07
C VAL A 52 -1.32 -0.62 -10.05
N LYS A 53 -2.55 -0.62 -10.54
CA LYS A 53 -2.98 0.30 -11.62
C LYS A 53 -3.47 1.64 -11.11
N ARG A 54 -4.00 1.68 -9.89
CA ARG A 54 -4.55 2.90 -9.28
C ARG A 54 -4.17 2.96 -7.81
N VAL A 55 -3.71 4.11 -7.35
CA VAL A 55 -3.42 4.34 -5.95
C VAL A 55 -4.02 5.67 -5.51
N PHE A 56 -4.77 5.66 -4.42
CA PHE A 56 -5.32 6.84 -3.76
C PHE A 56 -4.66 6.99 -2.40
N TRP A 57 -4.05 8.15 -2.17
CA TRP A 57 -3.43 8.48 -0.90
C TRP A 57 -4.42 9.25 -0.04
N SER A 58 -4.35 9.03 1.28
CA SER A 58 -5.07 9.83 2.27
C SER A 58 -4.40 11.20 2.35
N SER A 59 -4.60 12.03 1.34
CA SER A 59 -4.31 13.45 1.44
C SER A 59 -5.47 14.10 2.20
N LEU A 60 -5.46 14.00 3.53
CA LEU A 60 -6.09 15.06 4.33
C LEU A 60 -5.20 16.30 4.16
N SER A 61 -5.51 17.03 3.10
CA SER A 61 -5.03 18.39 2.85
C SER A 61 -5.37 19.25 4.07
N LEU A 62 -4.35 19.66 4.82
CA LEU A 62 -4.38 20.87 5.63
C LEU A 62 -4.29 22.09 4.71
#